data_AF-A0A933L8E9-F1
#
_entry.id   AF-A0A933L8E9-F1
#
_cell.length_a   1.000
_cell.length_b   1.000
_cell.length_c   1.000
_cell.angle_alpha   90.00
_cell.angle_beta   90.00
_cell.angle_gamma   90.00
#
_symmetry.space_group_name_H-M   'P 1'
#
loop_
_entity.id
_entity.type
_entity.pdbx_description
1 polymer ?
#
loop_
_entity_poly.entity_id
_entity_poly.type
_entity_poly.pdbx_seq_one_letter_code
_entity_poly.pdbx_strand_id
1 'polypeptide(L)'
;MMTQMVYVLHFVANSFVHMWPYLLITIPISVAIRMSGAIQYIDIIFKKTPIVSILLTTIVGAFSPFCSCGVIPVIAALLIGGVPLAPVMSFWIASPSMDPEMFFLSVAMLGWNLALWRLVSTFLLCL
;
A
#
# COMPACT_ATOMS: atom_id res chain seq x y z
N MET A 1 22.07 26.08 -15.41
CA MET A 1 21.16 25.08 -16.04
C MET A 1 21.76 23.68 -16.07
N MET A 2 23.03 23.49 -16.48
CA MET A 2 23.67 22.15 -16.56
C MET A 2 23.83 21.42 -15.20
N THR A 3 23.95 22.15 -14.08
CA THR A 3 24.07 21.59 -12.72
C THR A 3 22.78 21.01 -12.15
N GLN A 4 21.60 21.54 -12.52
CA GLN A 4 20.31 20.99 -12.07
C GLN A 4 20.04 19.62 -12.71
N MET A 5 20.41 19.43 -13.97
CA MET A 5 20.22 18.17 -14.67
C MET A 5 21.07 17.05 -14.04
N VAL A 6 22.32 17.34 -13.65
CA VAL A 6 23.19 16.38 -12.94
C VAL A 6 22.66 16.08 -11.54
N TYR A 7 22.10 17.06 -10.82
CA TYR A 7 21.51 16.86 -9.49
C TYR A 7 20.28 15.96 -9.54
N VAL A 8 19.39 16.18 -10.50
CA VAL A 8 18.20 15.34 -10.69
C VAL A 8 18.62 13.93 -11.10
N LEU A 9 19.62 13.78 -11.98
CA LEU A 9 20.12 12.46 -12.37
C LEU A 9 20.70 11.69 -11.18
N HIS A 10 21.46 12.36 -10.32
CA HIS A 10 22.09 11.76 -9.14
C HIS A 10 21.05 11.44 -8.05
N PHE A 11 20.02 12.28 -7.88
CA PHE A 11 18.90 12.03 -6.98
C PHE A 11 18.09 10.81 -7.44
N VAL A 12 17.71 10.77 -8.72
CA VAL A 12 16.97 9.63 -9.30
C VAL A 12 17.79 8.34 -9.18
N ALA A 13 19.08 8.38 -9.52
CA ALA A 13 19.97 7.22 -9.40
C ALA A 13 20.08 6.72 -7.94
N ASN A 14 20.22 7.63 -6.97
CA ASN A 14 20.32 7.27 -5.56
C ASN A 14 19.00 6.72 -4.99
N SER A 15 17.86 7.29 -5.40
CA SER A 15 16.53 6.76 -5.07
C SER A 15 16.30 5.37 -5.67
N PHE A 16 16.70 5.16 -6.92
CA PHE A 16 16.58 3.86 -7.59
C PHE A 16 17.43 2.79 -6.90
N VAL A 17 18.67 3.12 -6.52
CA VAL A 17 19.57 2.20 -5.79
C VAL A 17 19.01 1.80 -4.43
N HIS A 18 18.34 2.71 -3.72
CA HIS A 18 17.69 2.39 -2.44
C HIS A 18 16.42 1.55 -2.59
N MET A 19 15.69 1.73 -3.68
CA MET A 19 14.41 1.05 -3.92
C MET A 19 14.59 -0.33 -4.56
N TRP A 20 15.65 -0.52 -5.35
CA TRP A 20 16.01 -1.78 -5.99
C TRP A 20 16.04 -2.98 -5.03
N PRO A 21 16.74 -2.95 -3.87
CA PRO A 21 16.79 -4.10 -2.97
C PRO A 21 15.41 -4.46 -2.41
N TYR A 22 14.56 -3.47 -2.13
CA TYR A 22 13.17 -3.71 -1.70
C TYR A 22 12.33 -4.36 -2.80
N LEU A 23 12.47 -3.91 -4.05
CA LEU A 23 11.77 -4.48 -5.20
C LEU A 23 12.21 -5.95 -5.43
N LEU A 24 13.52 -6.21 -5.29
CA LEU A 24 14.09 -7.54 -5.47
C LEU A 24 13.69 -8.54 -4.38
N ILE A 25 13.40 -8.08 -3.16
CA ILE A 25 12.89 -8.92 -2.05
C ILE A 25 11.36 -9.11 -2.14
N THR A 26 10.61 -8.07 -2.51
CA THR A 26 9.13 -8.09 -2.47
C THR A 26 8.50 -8.86 -3.63
N ILE A 27 9.14 -8.90 -4.79
CA ILE A 27 8.68 -9.69 -5.94
C ILE A 27 8.70 -11.20 -5.64
N PRO A 28 9.82 -11.81 -5.20
CA PRO A 28 9.85 -13.24 -4.91
C PRO A 28 8.98 -13.60 -3.72
N ILE A 29 8.87 -12.75 -2.68
CA ILE A 29 7.96 -13.03 -1.56
C ILE A 29 6.51 -13.02 -2.01
N SER A 30 6.11 -12.06 -2.86
CA SER A 30 4.73 -11.99 -3.39
C SER A 30 4.41 -13.16 -4.31
N VAL A 31 5.39 -13.62 -5.09
CA VAL A 31 5.26 -14.83 -5.93
C VAL A 31 5.23 -16.12 -5.08
N ALA A 32 6.01 -16.18 -4.01
CA ALA A 32 6.01 -17.32 -3.09
C ALA A 32 4.67 -17.44 -2.33
N ILE A 33 4.10 -16.31 -1.90
CA ILE A 33 2.78 -16.27 -1.25
C ILE A 33 1.68 -16.73 -2.21
N ARG A 34 1.77 -16.37 -3.51
CA ARG A 34 0.87 -16.91 -4.55
C ARG A 34 0.98 -18.43 -4.68
N MET A 35 2.19 -18.98 -4.69
CA MET A 35 2.39 -20.44 -4.79
C MET A 35 1.85 -21.20 -3.57
N SER A 36 1.77 -20.57 -2.39
CA SER A 36 1.24 -21.22 -1.18
C SER A 36 -0.28 -21.41 -1.16
N GLY A 37 -1.04 -20.85 -2.12
CA GLY A 37 -2.49 -21.09 -2.24
C GLY A 37 -3.35 -20.54 -1.09
N ALA A 38 -2.77 -19.85 -0.09
CA ALA A 38 -3.47 -19.29 1.07
C ALA A 38 -4.53 -18.24 0.67
N ILE A 39 -4.36 -17.58 -0.48
CA ILE A 39 -5.33 -16.62 -1.01
C ILE A 39 -6.69 -17.26 -1.31
N GLN A 40 -6.74 -18.55 -1.72
CA GLN A 40 -8.02 -19.23 -2.00
C GLN A 40 -8.87 -19.49 -0.73
N TYR A 41 -8.24 -19.60 0.45
CA TYR A 41 -8.98 -19.76 1.71
C TYR A 41 -9.60 -18.43 2.19
N ILE A 42 -8.99 -17.31 1.80
CA ILE A 42 -9.43 -15.97 2.21
C ILE A 42 -10.68 -15.56 1.42
N ASP A 43 -10.81 -15.96 0.14
CA ASP A 43 -11.97 -15.66 -0.70
C ASP A 43 -13.30 -16.12 -0.08
N ILE A 44 -13.30 -17.31 0.52
CA ILE A 44 -14.50 -17.93 1.11
C ILE A 44 -14.93 -17.19 2.40
N ILE A 45 -13.96 -16.68 3.16
CA ILE A 45 -14.20 -15.93 4.41
C ILE A 45 -14.61 -14.48 4.09
N PHE A 46 -13.98 -13.88 3.08
CA PHE A 46 -14.23 -12.50 2.67
C PHE A 46 -15.60 -12.31 1.98
N LYS A 47 -16.15 -13.36 1.35
CA LYS A 47 -17.43 -13.31 0.64
C LYS A 47 -18.66 -13.17 1.57
N LYS A 48 -18.54 -13.52 2.85
CA LYS A 48 -19.68 -13.53 3.79
C LYS A 48 -19.98 -12.15 4.40
N THR A 49 -18.97 -11.27 4.49
CA THR A 49 -19.09 -9.94 5.11
C THR A 49 -18.20 -8.92 4.39
N PRO A 50 -18.70 -8.22 3.35
CA PRO A 50 -17.91 -7.27 2.55
C PRO A 50 -17.34 -6.11 3.37
N ILE A 51 -18.01 -5.71 4.45
CA ILE A 51 -17.56 -4.62 5.32
C ILE A 51 -16.32 -5.02 6.15
N VAL A 52 -16.29 -6.25 6.66
CA VAL A 52 -15.17 -6.74 7.50
C VAL A 52 -13.92 -6.95 6.65
N SER A 53 -14.09 -7.42 5.41
CA SER A 53 -12.99 -7.57 4.46
C SER A 53 -12.37 -6.23 4.10
N ILE A 54 -13.19 -5.22 3.82
CA ILE A 54 -12.71 -3.86 3.57
C ILE A 54 -11.93 -3.34 4.78
N LEU A 55 -12.49 -3.47 5.99
CA LEU A 55 -11.85 -3.01 7.23
C LEU A 55 -10.48 -3.66 7.47
N LEU A 56 -10.40 -4.98 7.33
CA LEU A 56 -9.15 -5.74 7.48
C LEU A 56 -8.10 -5.28 6.47
N THR A 57 -8.50 -5.12 5.21
CA THR A 57 -7.56 -4.74 4.16
C THR A 57 -7.10 -3.28 4.31
N THR A 58 -7.98 -2.39 4.76
CA THR A 58 -7.63 -1.00 5.11
C THR A 58 -6.64 -0.93 6.27
N ILE A 59 -6.81 -1.73 7.32
CA ILE A 59 -5.86 -1.78 8.46
C ILE A 59 -4.50 -2.33 8.01
N VAL A 60 -4.49 -3.40 7.20
CA VAL A 60 -3.27 -3.97 6.64
C VAL A 60 -2.57 -3.00 5.69
N GLY A 61 -3.33 -2.24 4.89
CA GLY A 61 -2.82 -1.17 4.03
C GLY A 61 -2.26 0.01 4.81
N ALA A 62 -2.92 0.41 5.90
CA ALA A 62 -2.45 1.49 6.76
C ALA A 62 -1.12 1.17 7.45
N PHE A 63 -0.86 -0.10 7.75
CA PHE A 63 0.40 -0.52 8.38
C PHE A 63 1.50 -0.88 7.37
N SER A 64 1.22 -0.86 6.07
CA SER A 64 2.18 -1.21 5.04
C SER A 64 3.05 -0.02 4.68
N PRO A 65 4.38 -0.06 4.91
CA PRO A 65 5.32 0.95 4.42
C PRO A 65 5.63 0.74 2.93
N PHE A 66 4.62 0.44 2.12
CA PHE A 66 4.81 0.19 0.70
C PHE A 66 4.57 1.47 -0.08
N CYS A 67 5.66 2.05 -0.59
CA CYS A 67 5.54 3.02 -1.66
C CYS A 67 4.83 2.37 -2.87
N SER A 68 4.08 3.15 -3.66
CA SER A 68 3.21 2.71 -4.76
C SER A 68 3.82 1.64 -5.70
N CYS A 69 5.15 1.59 -5.81
CA CYS A 69 5.90 0.57 -6.56
C CYS A 69 5.74 -0.86 -6.04
N GLY A 70 5.60 -1.05 -4.72
CA GLY A 70 5.41 -2.37 -4.08
C GLY A 70 3.95 -2.80 -3.98
N VAL A 71 3.03 -1.84 -4.00
CA VAL A 71 1.58 -2.09 -3.88
C VAL A 71 1.01 -2.73 -5.16
N ILE A 72 1.52 -2.35 -6.33
CA ILE A 72 1.09 -2.87 -7.64
C ILE A 72 1.26 -4.40 -7.75
N PRO A 73 2.44 -5.00 -7.49
CA PRO A 73 2.60 -6.46 -7.59
C PRO A 73 1.77 -7.23 -6.56
N VAL A 74 1.56 -6.65 -5.36
CA VAL A 74 0.69 -7.24 -4.32
C VAL A 74 -0.77 -7.24 -4.79
N ILE A 75 -1.26 -6.12 -5.33
CA ILE A 75 -2.62 -6.02 -5.88
C ILE A 75 -2.81 -7.04 -7.01
N ALA A 76 -1.86 -7.11 -7.94
CA ALA A 76 -1.91 -8.12 -9.00
C ALA A 76 -1.94 -9.54 -8.41
N ALA A 77 -1.24 -9.78 -7.29
CA ALA A 77 -1.27 -11.03 -6.53
C ALA A 77 -2.63 -11.41 -5.98
N LEU A 78 -3.30 -10.46 -5.35
CA LEU A 78 -4.64 -10.68 -4.82
C LEU A 78 -5.67 -10.89 -5.93
N LEU A 79 -5.61 -10.11 -7.02
CA LEU A 79 -6.56 -10.27 -8.15
C LEU A 79 -6.46 -11.64 -8.81
N ILE A 80 -5.24 -12.08 -9.14
CA ILE A 80 -5.04 -13.38 -9.80
C ILE A 80 -5.41 -14.54 -8.85
N GLY A 81 -5.29 -14.36 -7.54
CA GLY A 81 -5.73 -15.34 -6.55
C GLY A 81 -7.25 -15.37 -6.31
N GLY A 82 -8.03 -14.48 -6.95
CA GLY A 82 -9.48 -14.49 -6.92
C GLY A 82 -10.14 -13.57 -5.88
N VAL A 83 -9.37 -12.76 -5.14
CA VAL A 83 -9.92 -11.84 -4.14
C VAL A 83 -10.88 -10.83 -4.80
N PRO A 84 -12.05 -10.54 -4.20
CA PRO A 84 -13.02 -9.60 -4.78
C PRO A 84 -12.43 -8.20 -4.99
N LEU A 85 -12.86 -7.49 -6.04
CA LEU A 85 -12.34 -6.17 -6.40
C LEU A 85 -12.50 -5.12 -5.28
N ALA A 86 -13.56 -5.23 -4.46
CA ALA A 86 -13.88 -4.24 -3.42
C ALA A 86 -12.75 -4.04 -2.37
N PRO A 87 -12.29 -5.09 -1.66
CA PRO A 87 -11.18 -4.96 -0.69
C PRO A 87 -9.84 -4.58 -1.34
N VAL A 88 -9.63 -4.90 -2.61
CA VAL A 88 -8.42 -4.48 -3.32
C VAL A 88 -8.42 -2.97 -3.56
N MET A 89 -9.56 -2.41 -3.98
CA MET A 89 -9.67 -0.98 -4.20
C MET A 89 -9.57 -0.20 -2.88
N SER A 90 -10.13 -0.72 -1.79
CA SER A 90 -10.00 -0.08 -0.47
C SER A 90 -8.55 -0.13 0.04
N PHE A 91 -7.82 -1.23 -0.16
CA PHE A 91 -6.38 -1.31 0.14
C PHE A 91 -5.59 -0.27 -0.65
N TRP A 92 -5.90 -0.14 -1.94
CA TRP A 92 -5.17 0.75 -2.83
C TRP A 92 -5.36 2.22 -2.51
N ILE A 93 -6.54 2.60 -2.01
CA ILE A 93 -6.84 3.95 -1.52
C ILE A 93 -6.24 4.18 -0.12
N ALA A 94 -6.29 3.16 0.73
CA ALA A 94 -5.82 3.23 2.11
C ALA A 94 -4.30 3.33 2.22
N SER A 95 -3.56 2.55 1.41
CA SER A 95 -2.09 2.51 1.42
C SER A 95 -1.49 3.91 1.34
N PRO A 96 -1.65 4.70 0.24
CA PRO A 96 -1.09 6.04 0.13
C PRO A 96 -1.69 7.07 1.11
N SER A 97 -2.83 6.77 1.73
CA SER A 97 -3.50 7.70 2.63
C SER A 97 -3.04 7.58 4.08
N MET A 98 -2.70 6.36 4.52
CA MET A 98 -2.45 6.04 5.93
C MET A 98 -1.02 5.59 6.22
N ASP A 99 -0.09 5.69 5.25
CA ASP A 99 1.30 5.31 5.48
C ASP A 99 1.86 6.00 6.73
N PRO A 100 2.56 5.27 7.62
CA PRO A 100 3.09 5.83 8.86
C PRO A 100 4.07 6.99 8.59
N GLU A 101 4.80 6.94 7.48
CA GLU A 101 5.72 7.98 7.03
C GLU A 101 4.96 9.27 6.70
N MET A 102 3.88 9.15 5.92
CA MET A 102 3.04 10.27 5.49
C MET A 102 2.22 10.83 6.66
N PHE A 103 1.84 9.97 7.61
CA PHE A 103 1.19 10.37 8.85
C PHE A 103 2.13 11.20 9.73
N PHE A 104 3.37 10.76 9.93
CA PHE A 104 4.36 11.53 10.68
C PHE A 104 4.64 12.90 10.05
N LEU A 105 4.79 12.94 8.72
CA LEU A 105 4.94 14.20 7.97
C LEU A 105 3.70 15.10 8.11
N SER A 106 2.50 14.53 8.04
CA SER A 106 1.25 15.27 8.20
C SER A 106 1.07 15.81 9.63
N VAL A 107 1.43 15.02 10.65
CA VAL A 107 1.41 15.50 12.05
C VAL A 107 2.43 16.62 12.25
N ALA A 108 3.61 16.53 11.64
CA ALA A 108 4.63 17.57 11.72
C ALA A 108 4.23 18.88 11.00
N MET A 109 3.49 18.80 9.90
CA MET A 109 3.08 19.98 9.11
C MET A 109 1.71 20.56 9.50
N LEU A 110 0.72 19.71 9.78
CA LEU A 110 -0.69 20.10 10.02
C LEU A 110 -1.10 19.99 11.51
N GLY A 111 -0.34 19.30 12.36
CA GLY A 111 -0.69 19.05 13.76
C GLY A 111 -1.67 17.89 13.97
N TRP A 112 -1.81 17.46 15.23
CA TRP A 112 -2.48 16.21 15.61
C TRP A 112 -3.98 16.15 15.25
N ASN A 113 -4.68 17.29 15.33
CA ASN A 113 -6.13 17.35 15.07
C ASN A 113 -6.49 17.09 13.61
N LEU A 114 -5.73 17.67 12.67
CA LEU A 114 -6.00 17.51 11.23
C LEU A 114 -5.55 16.13 10.72
N ALA A 115 -4.49 15.57 11.29
CA ALA A 115 -4.03 14.22 10.97
C ALA A 115 -5.09 13.15 11.36
N LEU A 116 -5.72 13.30 12.52
CA LEU A 116 -6.83 12.44 12.94
C LEU A 116 -8.07 12.59 12.04
N TRP A 117 -8.45 13.82 11.70
CA TRP A 117 -9.57 14.07 10.78
C TRP A 117 -9.35 13.44 9.40
N ARG A 118 -8.11 13.50 8.90
CA ARG A 118 -7.74 12.84 7.64
C ARG A 118 -7.90 11.32 7.73
N LEU A 119 -7.40 10.68 8.79
CA LEU A 119 -7.58 9.24 9.03
C LEU A 119 -9.06 8.85 9.03
N VAL A 120 -9.89 9.59 9.78
CA VAL A 120 -11.34 9.34 9.85
C VAL A 120 -11.99 9.50 8.48
N SER A 121 -11.61 10.53 7.71
CA SER A 121 -12.17 10.77 6.36
C SER A 121 -11.84 9.65 5.37
N THR A 122 -10.62 9.12 5.40
CA THR A 122 -10.21 7.99 4.56
C THR A 122 -10.95 6.71 4.95
N PHE A 123 -11.12 6.49 6.25
CA PHE A 123 -11.85 5.32 6.75
C PHE A 123 -13.33 5.37 6.33
N LEU A 124 -13.92 6.57 6.34
CA LEU A 124 -15.28 6.80 5.87
C LEU A 124 -15.43 6.66 4.35
N LEU A 125 -14.41 7.04 3.57
CA LEU A 125 -14.38 6.88 2.11
C LEU A 125 -14.25 5.43 1.66
N CYS A 126 -13.59 4.59 2.47
CA CYS A 126 -13.42 3.17 2.17
C CYS A 126 -14.65 2.32 2.53
N LEU A 127 -15.49 2.77 3.48
CA LEU A 127 -16.68 2.04 3.97
C LEU A 127 -17.88 2.20 3.02
#